data_AF-A0A8T5BUC7-F1
#
_entry.id   AF-A0A8T5BUC7-F1
#
_cell.length_a   1.000
_cell.length_b   1.000
_cell.length_c   1.000
_cell.angle_alpha   90.00
_cell.angle_beta   90.00
_cell.angle_gamma   90.00
#
_symmetry.space_group_name_H-M   'P 1'
#
loop_
_entity.id
_entity.type
_entity.pdbx_description
1 polymer ?
#
loop_
_entity_poly.entity_id
_entity_poly.type
_entity_poly.pdbx_seq_one_letter_code
_entity_poly.pdbx_strand_id
1 'polypeptide(L)' 'DVFLKKGGWIMLAVKAQSIDVTKEPDEVYKREVKVLESRGFNIMDVVHLEPYDKAHAMIVAKI' A
#
# COMPACT_ATOMS: atom_id res chain seq x y z
N ASP A 1 -11.93 9.96 1.94
CA ASP A 1 -11.52 10.17 3.35
C ASP A 1 -12.66 10.76 4.18
N VAL A 2 -13.76 10.03 4.32
CA VAL A 2 -14.99 10.54 4.97
C VAL A 2 -15.04 10.19 6.46
N PHE A 3 -14.44 9.07 6.86
CA PHE A 3 -14.52 8.54 8.22
C PHE A 3 -13.19 8.56 8.98
N LEU A 4 -12.07 8.72 8.27
CA LEU A 4 -10.76 8.78 8.90
C LEU A 4 -10.58 10.14 9.58
N LYS A 5 -10.20 10.12 10.86
CA LYS A 5 -9.91 11.35 11.60
C LYS A 5 -8.71 12.06 10.98
N LYS A 6 -8.64 13.38 11.13
CA LYS A 6 -7.45 14.17 10.77
C LYS A 6 -6.21 13.61 11.47
N GLY A 7 -5.09 13.46 10.76
CA GLY A 7 -3.90 12.82 11.32
C GLY A 7 -4.04 11.31 11.53
N GLY A 8 -5.10 10.70 11.00
CA GLY A 8 -5.39 9.27 11.13
C GLY A 8 -4.40 8.40 10.35
N TRP A 9 -4.19 7.20 10.85
CA TRP A 9 -3.31 6.20 10.26
C TRP A 9 -4.10 5.20 9.43
N ILE A 10 -3.45 4.68 8.39
CA ILE A 10 -3.92 3.55 7.62
C ILE A 10 -2.84 2.47 7.54
N MET A 11 -3.29 1.24 7.42
CA MET A 11 -2.48 0.09 7.04
C MET A 11 -3.19 -0.59 5.87
N LEU A 12 -2.51 -0.70 4.74
CA LEU A 12 -3.05 -1.27 3.51
C LEU A 12 -2.24 -2.50 3.10
N ALA A 13 -2.87 -3.67 3.20
CA ALA A 13 -2.30 -4.91 2.67
C ALA A 13 -2.50 -4.94 1.15
N VAL A 14 -1.41 -4.92 0.40
CA VAL A 14 -1.40 -5.02 -1.06
C VAL A 14 -1.05 -6.43 -1.47
N LYS A 15 -2.03 -7.12 -2.06
CA LYS A 15 -1.87 -8.44 -2.69
C LYS A 15 -1.68 -8.26 -4.19
N ALA A 16 -0.43 -8.24 -4.65
CA ALA A 16 -0.13 -7.87 -6.03
C ALA A 16 -0.84 -8.78 -7.06
N GLN A 17 -0.84 -10.10 -6.81
CA GLN A 17 -1.45 -11.09 -7.69
C GLN A 17 -2.99 -11.02 -7.76
N SER A 18 -3.65 -10.29 -6.86
CA SER A 18 -5.10 -10.06 -6.95
C SER A 18 -5.44 -8.73 -7.62
N ILE A 19 -4.45 -7.87 -7.86
CA ILE A 19 -4.59 -6.59 -8.54
C ILE A 19 -4.24 -6.76 -10.02
N ASP A 20 -3.05 -7.27 -10.31
CA ASP A 20 -2.57 -7.51 -11.67
C ASP A 20 -1.51 -8.62 -11.68
N VAL A 21 -1.87 -9.78 -12.23
CA VAL A 21 -0.96 -10.94 -12.35
C VAL A 21 0.08 -10.80 -13.46
N THR A 22 -0.08 -9.83 -14.35
CA THR A 22 0.83 -9.63 -15.50
C THR A 22 2.01 -8.74 -15.17
N LYS A 23 2.03 -8.17 -13.98
CA LYS A 23 2.99 -7.19 -13.51
C LYS A 23 3.85 -7.75 -12.40
N GLU A 24 5.10 -7.28 -12.33
CA GLU A 24 5.96 -7.56 -11.19
C GLU A 24 5.35 -6.97 -9.91
N PRO A 25 5.39 -7.68 -8.76
CA PRO A 25 4.77 -7.20 -7.53
C PRO A 25 5.22 -5.80 -7.10
N ASP A 26 6.51 -5.50 -7.28
CA ASP A 26 7.09 -4.19 -6.96
C ASP A 26 6.51 -3.04 -7.81
N GLU A 27 6.14 -3.31 -9.06
CA GLU A 27 5.47 -2.32 -9.90
C GLU A 27 4.07 -2.01 -9.35
N VAL A 28 3.36 -3.04 -8.89
CA VAL A 28 2.04 -2.90 -8.28
C VAL A 28 2.14 -2.11 -6.96
N TYR A 29 3.11 -2.42 -6.09
CA TYR A 29 3.28 -1.69 -4.82
C TYR A 29 3.55 -0.20 -5.07
N LYS A 30 4.48 0.12 -5.98
CA LYS A 30 4.80 1.52 -6.34
C LYS A 30 3.59 2.25 -6.90
N ARG A 31 2.74 1.58 -7.66
CA ARG A 31 1.49 2.15 -8.17
C ARG A 31 0.51 2.44 -7.04
N GLU A 32 0.29 1.52 -6.12
CA GLU A 32 -0.63 1.71 -4.99
C GLU A 32 -0.14 2.80 -4.03
N VAL A 33 1.17 2.89 -3.80
CA VAL A 33 1.81 4.01 -3.08
C VAL A 33 1.45 5.35 -3.72
N LYS A 34 1.63 5.50 -5.05
CA LYS A 34 1.30 6.74 -5.76
C LYS A 34 -0.19 7.10 -5.66
N VAL A 35 -1.07 6.10 -5.63
CA VAL A 35 -2.50 6.33 -5.42
C VAL A 35 -2.76 6.95 -4.05
N LEU A 36 -2.13 6.43 -3.00
CA LEU A 36 -2.23 6.99 -1.64
C LEU A 36 -1.66 8.41 -1.56
N GLU A 37 -0.47 8.63 -2.13
CA GLU A 37 0.16 9.96 -2.18
C GLU A 37 -0.73 10.98 -2.89
N SER A 38 -1.32 10.61 -4.04
CA SER A 38 -2.23 11.48 -4.80
C SER A 38 -3.51 11.85 -4.03
N ARG A 39 -3.86 11.06 -3.01
CA ARG A 39 -4.99 11.29 -2.10
C ARG A 39 -4.60 12.07 -0.85
N GLY A 40 -3.35 12.51 -0.74
CA GLY A 40 -2.84 13.31 0.37
C GLY A 40 -2.32 12.49 1.56
N PHE A 41 -2.13 11.18 1.41
CA PHE A 41 -1.49 10.37 2.44
C PHE A 41 0.03 10.52 2.36
N ASN A 42 0.66 10.66 3.51
CA ASN A 42 2.10 10.56 3.69
C ASN A 42 2.47 9.11 3.98
N ILE A 43 3.29 8.51 3.12
CA ILE A 43 3.77 7.14 3.29
C ILE A 43 4.81 7.11 4.41
N MET A 44 4.56 6.28 5.41
CA MET A 44 5.42 6.14 6.58
C MET A 44 6.34 4.93 6.44
N ASP A 45 5.82 3.83 5.87
CA ASP A 45 6.60 2.63 5.61
C ASP A 45 5.95 1.76 4.53
N VAL A 46 6.76 0.92 3.89
CA VAL A 46 6.34 -0.15 2.97
C VAL A 46 7.09 -1.41 3.33
N VAL A 47 6.40 -2.35 3.95
CA VAL A 47 6.98 -3.59 4.47
C VAL A 47 6.63 -4.74 3.54
N HIS A 48 7.63 -5.34 2.90
CA HIS A 48 7.46 -6.60 2.18
C HIS A 48 7.18 -7.72 3.19
N LEU A 49 6.19 -8.57 2.89
CA LEU A 49 5.78 -9.63 3.82
C LEU A 49 6.50 -10.96 3.58
N GLU A 50 7.45 -11.00 2.65
CA GLU A 50 8.28 -12.18 2.41
C GLU A 50 9.25 -12.44 3.58
N PRO A 51 9.43 -13.71 4.00
CA PRO A 51 8.96 -14.94 3.35
C PRO A 51 7.58 -15.44 3.81
N TYR A 52 6.87 -14.72 4.68
CA TYR A 52 5.60 -15.16 5.26
C TYR A 52 4.44 -15.16 4.27
N ASP A 53 4.36 -14.12 3.44
CA ASP A 53 3.40 -14.07 2.33
C ASP A 53 4.07 -13.52 1.07
N LYS A 54 4.01 -14.32 -0.01
CA LYS A 54 4.69 -14.03 -1.28
C LYS A 54 3.90 -13.02 -2.08
N ALA A 55 4.58 -12.12 -2.77
CA ALA A 55 3.93 -11.07 -3.56
C ALA A 55 2.90 -10.24 -2.75
N HIS A 56 3.14 -10.06 -1.45
CA HIS A 56 2.41 -9.13 -0.59
C HIS A 56 3.32 -8.08 0.06
N ALA A 57 2.76 -6.88 0.22
CA ALA A 57 3.36 -5.81 1.00
C ALA A 57 2.31 -5.13 1.88
N MET A 58 2.72 -4.62 3.04
CA MET A 58 1.92 -3.75 3.89
C MET A 58 2.40 -2.31 3.73
N ILE A 59 1.51 -1.41 3.33
CA ILE A 59 1.79 0.03 3.28
C ILE A 59 1.21 0.68 4.53
N VAL A 60 2.05 1.41 5.27
CA VAL A 60 1.64 2.21 6.44
C VAL A 60 1.70 3.68 6.05
N ALA A 61 0.60 4.41 6.26
CA ALA A 61 0.53 5.82 5.88
C ALA A 61 -0.35 6.64 6.83
N LYS A 62 -0.26 7.98 6.72
CA LYS A 62 -0.97 8.93 7.57
C LYS A 62 -1.54 10.08 6.73
N ILE A 63 -2.78 10.50 7.01
CA ILE A 63 -3.45 11.66 6.39
C ILE A 63 -3.14 12.98 7.09
#